data_AF-A0A8H3AES2-F1
#
_entry.id   AF-A0A8H3AES2-F1
#
_cell.length_a   1.000
_cell.length_b   1.000
_cell.length_c   1.000
_cell.angle_alpha   90.00
_cell.angle_beta   90.00
_cell.angle_gamma   90.00
#
_symmetry.space_group_name_H-M   'P 1'
#
loop_
_entity.id
_entity.type
_entity.pdbx_description
1 polymer ?
#
loop_
_entity_poly.entity_id
_entity_poly.type
_entity_poly.pdbx_seq_one_letter_code
_entity_poly.pdbx_strand_id
1 'polypeptide(L)'
;MTRWIFPILLSFTAFASAFASNDTAVHVHHRIRRPGEQPVPFSHKGTVVLTPTGPSYAPANAFRDQLATWIASTPDTRYEIALETDGDQDDWPRSSVKLCHLTSAYEEYLTLHKTVSGDIFALDYHLDSVPKNGACPHTPSAMYIASTDVQVKSPTPAFTPRLKVPPPMGADGQPIKPVPEQSFIQKYWMYIVPALIILLVLPAGPEEGAPQ
;
A
#
# COMPACT_ATOMS: atom_id res chain seq x y z
N MET A 1 17.31 -80.76 -10.06
CA MET A 1 17.33 -79.94 -8.82
C MET A 1 17.68 -78.53 -9.22
N THR A 2 16.67 -77.66 -9.33
CA THR A 2 16.69 -76.43 -10.14
C THR A 2 16.96 -75.21 -9.26
N ARG A 3 18.00 -74.44 -9.57
CA ARG A 3 18.40 -73.21 -8.87
C ARG A 3 17.45 -72.05 -9.23
N TRP A 4 16.95 -71.35 -8.22
CA TRP A 4 16.20 -70.09 -8.37
C TRP A 4 17.13 -68.91 -8.12
N ILE A 5 17.16 -67.97 -9.05
CA ILE A 5 17.87 -66.68 -8.94
C ILE A 5 16.80 -65.62 -8.67
N PHE A 6 16.90 -64.91 -7.55
CA PHE A 6 16.06 -63.75 -7.23
C PHE A 6 16.73 -62.48 -7.79
N PRO A 7 16.06 -61.66 -8.61
CA PRO A 7 16.56 -60.35 -8.99
C PRO A 7 16.19 -59.31 -7.92
N ILE A 8 17.19 -58.57 -7.44
CA ILE A 8 17.03 -57.41 -6.56
C ILE A 8 16.68 -56.20 -7.44
N LEU A 9 15.44 -55.73 -7.35
CA LEU A 9 14.98 -54.49 -7.97
C LEU A 9 15.38 -53.31 -7.08
N LEU A 10 16.37 -52.52 -7.54
CA LEU A 10 16.73 -51.22 -6.96
C LEU A 10 15.74 -50.16 -7.44
N SER A 11 14.85 -49.72 -6.54
CA SER A 11 13.95 -48.59 -6.78
C SER A 11 14.68 -47.27 -6.50
N PHE A 12 15.09 -46.57 -7.57
CA PHE A 12 15.49 -45.17 -7.49
C PHE A 12 14.24 -44.29 -7.40
N THR A 13 13.88 -43.85 -6.19
CA THR A 13 12.86 -42.81 -6.00
C THR A 13 13.50 -41.43 -6.14
N ALA A 14 13.20 -40.75 -7.24
CA ALA A 14 13.56 -39.35 -7.45
C ALA A 14 12.76 -38.47 -6.47
N PHE A 15 13.46 -37.80 -5.55
CA PHE A 15 12.87 -36.75 -4.72
C PHE A 15 12.62 -35.51 -5.59
N ALA A 16 11.38 -35.29 -5.98
CA ALA A 16 10.95 -34.02 -6.54
C ALA A 16 10.79 -33.00 -5.40
N SER A 17 11.71 -32.04 -5.33
CA SER A 17 11.60 -30.89 -4.44
C SER A 17 10.45 -30.01 -4.93
N ALA A 18 9.30 -30.04 -4.23
CA ALA A 18 8.23 -29.08 -4.45
C ALA A 18 8.68 -27.71 -3.93
N PHE A 19 8.84 -26.74 -4.83
CA PHE A 19 8.92 -25.34 -4.44
C PHE A 19 7.54 -24.93 -3.93
N ALA A 20 7.42 -24.61 -2.65
CA ALA A 20 6.20 -24.06 -2.08
C ALA A 20 5.96 -22.68 -2.71
N SER A 21 4.97 -22.57 -3.59
CA SER A 21 4.47 -21.27 -4.02
C SER A 21 3.71 -20.65 -2.86
N ASN A 22 4.10 -19.45 -2.42
CA ASN A 22 3.42 -18.72 -1.35
C ASN A 22 2.19 -17.95 -1.87
N ASP A 23 1.54 -18.50 -2.90
CA ASP A 23 0.40 -17.88 -3.56
C ASP A 23 -0.84 -18.04 -2.69
N THR A 24 -1.42 -16.91 -2.30
CA THR A 24 -2.67 -16.90 -1.54
C THR A 24 -3.82 -16.66 -2.50
N ALA A 25 -4.71 -17.62 -2.64
CA ALA A 25 -5.92 -17.49 -3.45
C ALA A 25 -7.09 -17.01 -2.57
N VAL A 26 -7.80 -16.00 -3.06
CA VAL A 26 -8.93 -15.39 -2.38
C VAL A 26 -10.13 -15.40 -3.31
N HIS A 27 -11.27 -15.87 -2.82
CA HIS A 27 -12.48 -15.98 -3.62
C HIS A 27 -13.39 -14.77 -3.40
N VAL A 28 -13.88 -14.25 -4.51
CA VAL A 28 -14.78 -13.10 -4.54
C VAL A 28 -16.12 -13.58 -5.05
N HIS A 29 -17.17 -13.22 -4.33
CA HIS A 29 -18.54 -13.58 -4.65
C HIS A 29 -19.38 -12.36 -4.92
N HIS A 30 -20.51 -12.55 -5.58
CA HIS A 30 -21.44 -11.48 -5.89
C HIS A 30 -22.89 -11.92 -5.74
N ARG A 31 -23.77 -10.95 -5.55
CA ARG A 31 -25.21 -11.16 -5.62
C ARG A 31 -25.93 -9.86 -5.97
N ILE A 32 -27.21 -10.01 -6.26
CA ILE A 32 -28.14 -8.88 -6.34
C ILE A 32 -28.99 -8.83 -5.09
N ARG A 33 -29.14 -7.62 -4.57
CA ARG A 33 -30.06 -7.33 -3.49
C ARG A 33 -31.12 -6.33 -3.94
N ARG A 34 -32.38 -6.76 -3.87
CA ARG A 34 -33.54 -5.87 -4.05
C ARG A 34 -34.04 -5.41 -2.68
N PRO A 35 -34.38 -4.13 -2.51
CA PRO A 35 -34.98 -3.66 -1.28
C PRO A 35 -36.30 -4.40 -0.98
N GLY A 36 -36.47 -4.88 0.24
CA GLY A 36 -37.70 -5.55 0.70
C GLY A 36 -37.80 -7.05 0.38
N GLU A 37 -36.84 -7.61 -0.37
CA GLU A 37 -36.77 -9.06 -0.63
C GLU A 37 -35.74 -9.74 0.28
N GLN A 38 -35.93 -11.03 0.51
CA GLN A 38 -34.92 -11.86 1.19
C GLN A 38 -33.65 -11.93 0.31
N PRO A 39 -32.45 -11.79 0.90
CA PRO A 39 -31.21 -11.87 0.15
C PRO A 39 -31.06 -13.25 -0.50
N VAL A 40 -30.72 -13.27 -1.78
CA VAL A 40 -30.30 -14.51 -2.44
C VAL A 40 -28.89 -14.90 -1.97
N PRO A 41 -28.53 -16.19 -1.98
CA PRO A 41 -27.17 -16.64 -1.70
C PRO A 41 -26.15 -16.03 -2.68
N PHE A 42 -24.91 -15.92 -2.24
CA PHE A 42 -23.83 -15.43 -3.08
C PHE A 42 -23.43 -16.45 -4.15
N SER A 43 -23.16 -15.96 -5.36
CA SER A 43 -22.56 -16.73 -6.45
C SER A 43 -21.10 -16.35 -6.64
N HIS A 44 -20.28 -17.31 -7.11
CA HIS A 44 -18.87 -17.08 -7.35
C HIS A 44 -18.65 -16.09 -8.50
N LYS A 45 -17.92 -15.00 -8.25
CA LYS A 45 -17.58 -13.96 -9.24
C LYS A 45 -16.24 -14.22 -9.89
N GLY A 46 -15.27 -14.66 -9.10
CA GLY A 46 -13.90 -14.87 -9.54
C GLY A 46 -12.94 -15.13 -8.38
N THR A 47 -11.69 -15.37 -8.73
CA THR A 47 -10.62 -15.65 -7.78
C THR A 47 -9.48 -14.67 -7.99
N VAL A 48 -9.01 -14.05 -6.91
CA VAL A 48 -7.81 -13.23 -6.88
C VAL A 48 -6.66 -14.11 -6.40
N VAL A 49 -5.60 -14.23 -7.19
CA VAL A 49 -4.38 -14.92 -6.79
C VAL A 49 -3.34 -13.87 -6.44
N LEU A 50 -2.93 -13.84 -5.17
CA LEU A 50 -1.93 -12.94 -4.63
C LEU A 50 -0.55 -13.57 -4.81
N THR A 51 0.22 -13.05 -5.76
CA THR A 51 1.60 -13.49 -6.01
C THR A 51 2.60 -12.41 -5.58
N PRO A 52 3.88 -12.75 -5.35
CA PRO A 52 4.92 -11.76 -5.04
C PRO A 52 5.11 -10.70 -6.14
N THR A 53 4.78 -11.01 -7.40
CA THR A 53 4.90 -10.08 -8.53
C THR A 53 3.68 -9.17 -8.70
N GLY A 54 2.58 -9.45 -7.99
CA GLY A 54 1.36 -8.67 -8.03
C GLY A 54 0.09 -9.53 -7.92
N PRO A 55 -1.07 -8.91 -7.68
CA PRO A 55 -2.35 -9.61 -7.73
C PRO A 55 -2.69 -9.96 -9.19
N SER A 56 -3.33 -11.11 -9.39
CA SER A 56 -3.96 -11.49 -10.66
C SER A 56 -5.41 -11.88 -10.42
N TYR A 57 -6.27 -11.64 -11.41
CA TYR A 57 -7.71 -11.91 -11.30
C TYR A 57 -8.16 -12.89 -12.37
N ALA A 58 -8.86 -13.94 -11.93
CA ALA A 58 -9.49 -14.93 -12.79
C ALA A 58 -11.02 -14.85 -12.64
N PRO A 59 -11.75 -14.37 -13.66
CA PRO A 59 -13.21 -14.26 -13.61
C PRO A 59 -13.88 -15.64 -13.69
N ALA A 60 -15.03 -15.79 -13.02
CA ALA A 60 -15.89 -16.95 -13.16
C ALA A 60 -16.78 -16.81 -14.42
N ASN A 61 -16.95 -17.89 -15.18
CA ASN A 61 -17.72 -17.88 -16.42
C ASN A 61 -19.20 -17.52 -16.20
N ALA A 62 -19.79 -17.95 -15.08
CA ALA A 62 -21.21 -17.76 -14.78
C ALA A 62 -21.61 -16.28 -14.56
N PHE A 63 -20.67 -15.42 -14.17
CA PHE A 63 -20.93 -14.01 -13.89
C PHE A 63 -21.51 -13.27 -15.10
N ARG A 64 -20.96 -13.53 -16.30
CA ARG A 64 -21.29 -12.79 -17.52
C ARG A 64 -22.74 -13.03 -17.97
N ASP A 65 -23.18 -14.27 -17.90
CA ASP A 65 -24.53 -14.67 -18.31
C ASP A 65 -25.58 -14.13 -17.32
N GLN A 66 -25.24 -14.11 -16.03
CA GLN A 66 -26.10 -13.56 -14.98
C GLN A 66 -26.27 -12.05 -15.08
N LEU A 67 -25.18 -11.32 -15.38
CA LEU A 67 -25.22 -9.86 -15.50
C LEU A 67 -26.19 -9.40 -16.59
N ALA A 68 -26.21 -10.04 -17.75
CA ALA A 68 -27.13 -9.69 -18.84
C ALA A 68 -28.61 -9.80 -18.42
N THR A 69 -28.93 -10.78 -17.57
CA THR A 69 -30.28 -10.98 -17.03
C THR A 69 -30.68 -9.86 -16.05
N TRP A 70 -29.71 -9.23 -15.41
CA TRP A 70 -29.89 -8.29 -14.32
C TRP A 70 -29.99 -6.83 -14.73
N ILE A 71 -29.47 -6.49 -15.92
CA ILE A 71 -29.51 -5.12 -16.47
C ILE A 71 -30.95 -4.62 -16.64
N ALA A 72 -31.94 -5.52 -16.73
CA ALA A 72 -33.36 -5.20 -16.81
C ALA A 72 -34.03 -4.83 -15.47
N SER A 73 -33.27 -4.65 -14.38
CA SER A 73 -33.83 -4.54 -13.02
C SER A 73 -34.02 -3.09 -12.51
N THR A 74 -34.82 -2.98 -11.45
CA THR A 74 -35.34 -1.77 -10.80
C THR A 74 -34.22 -0.82 -10.31
N PRO A 75 -34.42 0.52 -10.33
CA PRO A 75 -33.40 1.53 -9.95
C PRO A 75 -32.82 1.41 -8.54
N ASP A 76 -33.57 0.86 -7.57
CA ASP A 76 -33.10 0.72 -6.19
C ASP A 76 -32.33 -0.59 -5.92
N THR A 77 -32.14 -1.40 -6.96
CA THR A 77 -31.41 -2.66 -6.86
C THR A 77 -29.92 -2.41 -6.63
N ARG A 78 -29.33 -3.15 -5.69
CA ARG A 78 -27.89 -3.10 -5.40
C ARG A 78 -27.19 -4.34 -5.90
N TYR A 79 -26.00 -4.13 -6.43
CA TYR A 79 -25.04 -5.17 -6.71
C TYR A 79 -24.08 -5.25 -5.52
N GLU A 80 -24.02 -6.40 -4.87
CA GLU A 80 -23.15 -6.66 -3.72
C GLU A 80 -22.01 -7.58 -4.14
N ILE A 81 -20.80 -7.25 -3.69
CA ILE A 81 -19.64 -8.13 -3.77
C ILE A 81 -19.20 -8.46 -2.36
N ALA A 82 -18.88 -9.72 -2.11
CA ALA A 82 -18.37 -10.20 -0.84
C ALA A 82 -17.01 -10.90 -1.01
N LEU A 83 -16.18 -10.76 0.01
CA LEU A 83 -14.94 -11.49 0.21
C LEU A 83 -15.25 -12.78 0.98
N GLU A 84 -14.86 -13.93 0.43
CA GLU A 84 -15.05 -15.21 1.15
C GLU A 84 -14.17 -15.25 2.41
N THR A 85 -14.81 -15.52 3.55
CA THR A 85 -14.14 -15.80 4.82
C THR A 85 -14.76 -17.04 5.46
N ASP A 86 -14.10 -17.60 6.47
CA ASP A 86 -14.70 -18.65 7.29
C ASP A 86 -16.00 -18.15 7.93
N GLY A 87 -17.05 -18.99 7.95
CA GLY A 87 -18.33 -18.67 8.57
C GLY A 87 -19.51 -18.59 7.59
N ASP A 88 -20.58 -17.91 8.01
CA ASP A 88 -21.78 -17.71 7.20
C ASP A 88 -21.53 -16.64 6.12
N GLN A 89 -22.11 -16.83 4.93
CA GLN A 89 -22.03 -15.88 3.83
C GLN A 89 -22.61 -14.51 4.20
N ASP A 90 -23.58 -14.48 5.11
CA ASP A 90 -24.17 -13.22 5.56
C ASP A 90 -23.29 -12.40 6.51
N ASP A 91 -22.18 -12.96 7.00
CA ASP A 91 -21.16 -12.26 7.80
C ASP A 91 -19.95 -11.81 6.98
N TRP A 92 -19.83 -12.27 5.72
CA TRP A 92 -18.70 -11.92 4.86
C TRP A 92 -18.54 -10.41 4.65
N PRO A 93 -17.29 -9.89 4.71
CA PRO A 93 -16.99 -8.50 4.36
C PRO A 93 -17.49 -8.18 2.95
N ARG A 94 -18.28 -7.11 2.83
CA ARG A 94 -18.97 -6.79 1.58
C ARG A 94 -18.92 -5.31 1.23
N SER A 95 -18.95 -5.06 -0.07
CA SER A 95 -19.14 -3.72 -0.65
C SER A 95 -20.31 -3.77 -1.62
N SER A 96 -20.96 -2.62 -1.86
CA SER A 96 -22.12 -2.59 -2.75
C SER A 96 -22.24 -1.29 -3.53
N VAL A 97 -22.69 -1.42 -4.77
CA VAL A 97 -22.99 -0.30 -5.67
C VAL A 97 -24.43 -0.42 -6.17
N LYS A 98 -25.00 0.66 -6.70
CA LYS A 98 -26.28 0.54 -7.41
C LYS A 98 -26.06 -0.27 -8.68
N LEU A 99 -26.95 -1.22 -8.95
CA LEU A 99 -26.81 -2.12 -10.07
C LEU A 99 -26.83 -1.40 -11.43
N CYS A 100 -27.58 -0.30 -11.52
CA CYS A 100 -27.62 0.55 -12.71
C CYS A 100 -26.24 1.07 -13.14
N HIS A 101 -25.28 1.23 -12.22
CA HIS A 101 -23.95 1.71 -12.54
C HIS A 101 -23.09 0.68 -13.28
N LEU A 102 -23.42 -0.61 -13.17
CA LEU A 102 -22.73 -1.67 -13.92
C LEU A 102 -22.99 -1.57 -15.43
N THR A 103 -24.11 -0.97 -15.84
CA THR A 103 -24.48 -0.82 -17.26
C THR A 103 -23.62 0.21 -17.99
N SER A 104 -23.07 1.17 -17.25
CA SER A 104 -22.24 2.24 -17.81
C SER A 104 -20.76 2.06 -17.53
N ALA A 105 -20.37 1.09 -16.70
CA ALA A 105 -19.00 0.91 -16.27
C ALA A 105 -18.20 0.11 -17.32
N TYR A 106 -17.00 0.59 -17.65
CA TYR A 106 -16.07 -0.14 -18.53
C TYR A 106 -15.01 -0.87 -17.71
N GLU A 107 -14.53 -0.21 -16.65
CA GLU A 107 -13.58 -0.75 -15.68
C GLU A 107 -14.22 -0.87 -14.29
N GLU A 108 -13.93 -1.99 -13.64
CA GLU A 108 -14.20 -2.17 -12.21
C GLU A 108 -12.88 -2.28 -11.45
N TYR A 109 -12.89 -1.79 -10.21
CA TYR A 109 -11.73 -1.78 -9.35
C TYR A 109 -12.05 -2.49 -8.04
N LEU A 110 -11.21 -3.45 -7.71
CA LEU A 110 -11.31 -4.29 -6.52
C LEU A 110 -10.09 -4.03 -5.63
N THR A 111 -10.28 -3.38 -4.49
CA THR A 111 -9.19 -3.16 -3.53
C THR A 111 -9.33 -4.12 -2.36
N LEU A 112 -8.35 -5.01 -2.20
CA LEU A 112 -8.25 -5.90 -1.06
C LEU A 112 -7.36 -5.27 0.01
N HIS A 113 -7.86 -5.19 1.24
CA HIS A 113 -7.08 -4.69 2.37
C HIS A 113 -6.48 -5.87 3.13
N LYS A 114 -5.17 -5.82 3.32
CA LYS A 114 -4.44 -6.81 4.09
C LYS A 114 -4.07 -6.29 5.47
N THR A 115 -3.88 -7.18 6.42
CA THR A 115 -3.32 -6.89 7.74
C THR A 115 -1.79 -6.81 7.68
N VAL A 116 -1.15 -6.50 8.81
CA VAL A 116 0.33 -6.58 8.94
C VAL A 116 0.82 -8.04 8.84
N SER A 117 0.00 -9.02 9.26
CA SER A 117 0.30 -10.45 9.13
C SER A 117 0.16 -10.96 7.69
N GLY A 118 -0.53 -10.23 6.82
CA GLY A 118 -0.75 -10.58 5.42
C GLY A 118 -2.14 -11.11 5.10
N ASP A 119 -2.99 -11.31 6.11
CA ASP A 119 -4.35 -11.80 5.96
C ASP A 119 -5.24 -10.73 5.29
N ILE A 120 -6.06 -11.15 4.32
CA ILE A 120 -7.06 -10.27 3.71
C ILE A 120 -8.29 -10.22 4.61
N PHE A 121 -8.75 -9.03 4.96
CA PHE A 121 -9.87 -8.87 5.91
C PHE A 121 -11.00 -7.96 5.41
N ALA A 122 -10.73 -7.13 4.40
CA ALA A 122 -11.73 -6.21 3.85
C ALA A 122 -11.55 -6.00 2.35
N LEU A 123 -12.62 -5.52 1.74
CA LEU A 123 -12.79 -5.36 0.31
C LEU A 123 -13.48 -4.01 0.05
N ASP A 124 -12.91 -3.20 -0.83
CA ASP A 124 -13.59 -2.09 -1.47
C ASP A 124 -13.86 -2.39 -2.94
N TYR A 125 -15.03 -1.98 -3.41
CA TYR A 125 -15.43 -2.11 -4.80
C TYR A 125 -15.90 -0.76 -5.33
N HIS A 126 -15.33 -0.34 -6.46
CA HIS A 126 -15.78 0.87 -7.15
C HIS A 126 -15.76 0.69 -8.67
N LEU A 127 -16.55 1.52 -9.34
CA LEU A 127 -16.69 1.55 -10.79
C LEU A 127 -16.17 2.90 -11.30
N ASP A 128 -15.63 2.91 -12.51
CA ASP A 128 -15.07 4.10 -13.16
C ASP A 128 -16.12 5.21 -13.43
N SER A 129 -17.33 4.82 -13.79
CA SER A 129 -18.31 5.70 -14.45
C SER A 129 -19.40 6.21 -13.51
N VAL A 130 -19.21 6.15 -12.19
CA VAL A 130 -20.22 6.58 -11.21
C VAL A 130 -20.26 8.11 -11.14
N PRO A 131 -21.40 8.75 -11.46
CA PRO A 131 -21.54 10.21 -11.35
C PRO A 131 -21.36 10.68 -9.90
N LYS A 132 -20.85 11.91 -9.70
CA LYS A 132 -20.65 12.49 -8.35
C LYS A 132 -21.94 12.59 -7.52
N ASN A 133 -23.09 12.72 -8.18
CA ASN A 133 -24.39 12.74 -7.52
C ASN A 133 -24.96 11.33 -7.23
N GLY A 134 -24.26 10.27 -7.64
CA GLY A 134 -24.67 8.87 -7.46
C GLY A 134 -25.97 8.49 -8.20
N ALA A 135 -26.44 9.31 -9.13
CA ALA A 135 -27.64 9.06 -9.90
C ALA A 135 -27.39 8.01 -10.99
N CYS A 136 -28.36 7.13 -11.23
CA CYS A 136 -28.26 6.14 -12.30
C CYS A 136 -28.22 6.82 -13.68
N PRO A 137 -27.49 6.25 -14.65
CA PRO A 137 -27.52 6.73 -16.02
C PRO A 137 -28.94 6.63 -16.61
N HIS A 138 -29.38 7.66 -17.34
CA HIS A 138 -30.72 7.71 -17.93
C HIS A 138 -30.91 6.72 -19.08
N THR A 139 -29.83 6.42 -19.81
CA THR A 139 -29.81 5.44 -20.89
C THR A 139 -28.87 4.31 -20.50
N PRO A 140 -29.37 3.16 -20.06
CA PRO A 140 -28.52 2.02 -19.78
C PRO A 140 -27.86 1.59 -21.10
N SER A 141 -26.53 1.58 -21.11
CA SER A 141 -25.78 0.93 -22.18
C SER A 141 -25.65 -0.54 -21.80
N ALA A 142 -25.69 -1.46 -22.77
CA ALA A 142 -25.31 -2.85 -22.50
C ALA A 142 -23.78 -3.00 -22.56
N MET A 143 -23.04 -2.01 -22.04
CA MET A 143 -21.59 -2.10 -22.00
C MET A 143 -21.23 -3.01 -20.83
N TYR A 144 -20.57 -4.11 -21.17
CA TYR A 144 -20.08 -5.05 -20.18
C TYR A 144 -18.82 -4.48 -19.54
N ILE A 145 -18.63 -4.77 -18.26
CA ILE A 145 -17.34 -4.56 -17.59
C ILE A 145 -16.29 -5.34 -18.38
N ALA A 146 -15.38 -4.61 -19.02
CA ALA A 146 -14.37 -5.16 -19.90
C ALA A 146 -13.10 -5.55 -19.15
N SER A 147 -12.82 -4.86 -18.04
CA SER A 147 -11.60 -5.05 -17.26
C SER A 147 -11.86 -4.94 -15.75
N THR A 148 -11.16 -5.79 -15.01
CA THR A 148 -11.14 -5.81 -13.54
C THR A 148 -9.73 -5.50 -13.08
N ASP A 149 -9.53 -4.31 -12.49
CA ASP A 149 -8.28 -3.94 -11.85
C ASP A 149 -8.30 -4.37 -10.38
N VAL A 150 -7.26 -5.08 -9.94
CA VAL A 150 -7.17 -5.55 -8.56
C VAL A 150 -5.98 -4.91 -7.87
N GLN A 151 -6.23 -4.26 -6.74
CA GLN A 151 -5.21 -3.61 -5.93
C GLN A 151 -5.18 -4.21 -4.54
N VAL A 152 -3.98 -4.34 -3.98
CA VAL A 152 -3.80 -4.86 -2.63
C VAL A 152 -3.21 -3.75 -1.77
N LYS A 153 -3.99 -3.29 -0.79
CA LYS A 153 -3.59 -2.20 0.10
C LYS A 153 -3.09 -2.75 1.43
N SER A 154 -1.89 -2.29 1.80
CA SER A 154 -1.24 -2.65 3.06
C SER A 154 -1.46 -1.54 4.09
N PRO A 155 -1.52 -1.85 5.40
CA PRO A 155 -1.66 -0.84 6.42
C PRO A 155 -0.37 -0.01 6.43
N THR A 156 -0.52 1.32 6.35
CA THR A 156 0.61 2.24 6.41
C THR A 156 0.90 2.55 7.88
N PRO A 157 2.14 2.38 8.36
CA PRO A 157 2.47 2.74 9.73
C PRO A 157 2.24 4.24 9.95
N ALA A 158 1.70 4.59 11.11
CA ALA A 158 1.50 5.98 11.47
C ALA A 158 2.85 6.71 11.57
N PHE A 159 2.83 8.02 11.32
CA PHE A 159 4.01 8.85 11.50
C PHE A 159 4.48 8.81 12.95
N THR A 160 5.76 8.52 13.16
CA THR A 160 6.36 8.55 14.48
C THR A 160 6.60 9.99 14.92
N PRO A 161 6.14 10.41 16.12
CA PRO A 161 6.34 11.77 16.58
C PRO A 161 7.82 12.06 16.77
N ARG A 162 8.27 13.23 16.30
CA ARG A 162 9.64 13.71 16.53
C ARG A 162 9.73 14.24 17.96
N LEU A 163 10.24 13.42 18.87
CA LEU A 163 10.56 13.88 20.23
C LEU A 163 11.78 14.80 20.18
N LYS A 164 11.74 15.91 20.92
CA LYS A 164 12.93 16.73 21.16
C LYS A 164 13.93 15.88 21.95
N VAL A 165 15.15 15.79 21.47
CA VAL A 165 16.24 15.15 22.23
C VAL A 165 16.51 16.03 23.45
N PRO A 166 16.62 15.47 24.66
CA PRO A 166 17.01 16.25 25.82
C PRO A 166 18.38 16.91 25.55
N PRO A 167 18.61 18.15 26.04
CA PRO A 167 19.94 18.74 26.02
C PRO A 167 20.96 17.78 26.65
N PRO A 168 22.19 17.68 26.11
CA PRO A 168 23.20 16.84 26.72
C PRO A 168 23.45 17.32 28.16
N MET A 169 23.42 16.38 29.11
CA MET A 169 23.65 16.64 30.53
C MET A 169 25.13 16.49 30.87
N GLY A 170 25.65 17.36 31.72
CA GLY A 170 26.97 17.19 32.34
C GLY A 170 26.96 16.08 33.40
N ALA A 171 28.13 15.71 33.91
CA ALA A 171 28.29 14.70 34.97
C ALA A 171 27.61 15.08 36.30
N ASP A 172 27.26 16.36 36.45
CA ASP A 172 26.56 17.01 37.54
C ASP A 172 25.02 17.05 37.35
N GLY A 173 24.50 16.50 36.25
CA GLY A 173 23.07 16.43 35.96
C GLY A 173 22.44 17.76 35.50
N GLN A 174 23.26 18.78 35.26
CA GLN A 174 22.81 20.06 34.70
C GLN A 174 22.96 20.07 33.18
N PRO A 175 22.12 20.81 32.43
CA PRO A 175 22.30 21.01 31.00
C PRO A 175 23.67 21.63 30.73
N ILE A 176 24.45 21.04 29.79
CA ILE A 176 25.73 21.61 29.39
C ILE A 176 25.47 23.00 28.80
N LYS A 177 25.81 24.03 29.57
CA LYS A 177 25.78 25.40 29.06
C LYS A 177 26.89 25.51 28.01
N PRO A 178 26.61 26.07 26.82
CA PRO A 178 27.66 26.32 25.85
C PRO A 178 28.73 27.19 26.51
N VAL A 179 30.00 26.81 26.32
CA VAL A 179 31.14 27.58 26.86
C VAL A 179 31.00 29.01 26.32
N PRO A 180 31.03 30.05 27.17
CA PRO A 180 30.89 31.43 26.72
C PRO A 180 31.90 31.75 25.62
N GLU A 181 31.42 32.16 24.45
CA GLU A 181 32.30 32.59 23.36
C GLU A 181 33.05 33.86 23.81
N GLN A 182 34.38 33.80 23.83
CA GLN A 182 35.19 34.98 24.14
C GLN A 182 35.12 35.98 22.98
N SER A 183 35.00 37.26 23.29
CA SER A 183 35.04 38.31 22.26
C SER A 183 36.38 38.34 21.54
N PHE A 184 36.40 38.78 20.28
CA PHE A 184 37.63 38.91 19.48
C PHE A 184 38.70 39.72 20.23
N ILE A 185 38.32 40.83 20.85
CA ILE A 185 39.24 41.67 21.63
C ILE A 185 39.77 40.90 22.84
N GLN A 186 38.92 40.18 23.58
CA GLN A 186 39.35 39.35 24.72
C GLN A 186 40.34 38.25 24.32
N LYS A 187 40.21 37.70 23.10
CA LYS A 187 41.11 36.67 22.60
C LYS A 187 42.44 37.22 22.08
N TYR A 188 42.42 38.41 21.45
CA TYR A 188 43.55 38.92 20.68
C TYR A 188 44.21 40.20 21.26
N TRP A 189 43.72 40.75 22.38
CA TRP A 189 44.29 41.97 22.97
C TRP A 189 45.80 41.88 23.23
N MET A 190 46.28 40.71 23.66
CA MET A 190 47.71 40.47 23.93
C MET A 190 48.57 40.57 22.66
N TYR A 191 48.00 40.43 21.47
CA TYR A 191 48.70 40.64 20.20
C TYR A 191 48.47 42.04 19.64
N ILE A 192 47.25 42.57 19.80
CA ILE A 192 46.88 43.92 19.33
C ILE A 192 47.71 44.98 20.06
N VAL A 193 47.85 44.89 21.38
CA VAL A 193 48.55 45.91 22.19
C VAL A 193 50.04 46.01 21.79
N PRO A 194 50.84 44.93 21.75
CA PRO A 194 52.23 45.01 21.29
C PRO A 194 52.36 45.46 19.84
N ALA A 195 51.48 45.01 18.94
CA ALA A 195 51.51 45.43 17.54
C ALA A 195 51.27 46.95 17.39
N LEU A 196 50.32 47.51 18.15
CA LEU A 196 50.08 48.95 18.18
C LEU A 196 51.26 49.72 18.79
N ILE A 197 51.87 49.21 19.87
CA ILE A 197 53.06 49.83 20.47
C ILE A 197 54.21 49.85 19.47
N ILE A 198 54.48 48.72 18.79
CA ILE A 198 55.51 48.64 17.77
C ILE A 198 55.22 49.62 16.64
N LEU A 199 53.97 49.68 16.15
CA LEU A 199 53.56 50.61 15.11
C LEU A 199 53.73 52.09 15.50
N LEU A 200 53.49 52.43 16.78
CA LEU A 200 53.62 53.80 17.29
C LEU A 200 55.05 54.20 17.62
N VAL A 201 55.92 53.24 17.93
CA VAL A 201 57.33 53.49 18.30
C VAL A 201 58.26 53.42 17.08
N LEU A 202 57.89 52.66 16.04
CA LEU A 202 58.64 52.65 14.79
C LEU A 202 58.43 53.99 14.05
N PRO A 203 59.50 54.67 13.61
CA PRO A 203 59.36 55.86 12.77
C PRO A 203 58.71 55.45 11.45
N ALA A 204 57.74 56.24 10.96
CA ALA A 204 57.21 56.08 9.62
C ALA A 204 58.40 56.10 8.65
N GLY A 205 58.55 55.02 7.87
CA GLY A 205 59.64 54.91 6.90
C GLY A 205 59.64 56.12 5.96
N PRO A 206 60.83 56.57 5.50
CA PRO A 206 60.94 57.77 4.68
C PRO A 206 60.05 57.66 3.44
N GLU A 207 59.27 58.72 3.19
CA GLU A 207 58.51 58.87 1.94
C GLU A 207 59.52 58.95 0.79
N GLU A 208 59.70 57.83 0.07
CA GLU A 208 60.55 57.79 -1.11
C GLU A 208 59.89 58.60 -2.23
N GLY A 209 60.48 59.79 -2.43
CA GLY A 209 60.21 60.66 -3.56
C GLY A 209 60.37 59.92 -4.89
N ALA A 210 59.48 60.31 -5.80
CA ALA A 210 59.42 59.95 -7.20
C ALA A 210 60.75 60.25 -7.97
N PRO A 211 60.92 59.68 -9.17
CA PRO A 211 62.19 59.20 -9.70
C PRO A 211 63.07 60.27 -10.35
N GLN A 212 64.37 59.99 -10.41
CA GLN A 212 65.27 60.29 -11.53
C GLN A 212 66.56 59.48 -11.43
#